data_AF-A0A1E9JS92-F1
#
_entry.id   AF-A0A1E9JS92-F1
#
_cell.length_a   1.000
_cell.length_b   1.000
_cell.length_c   1.000
_cell.angle_alpha   90.00
_cell.angle_beta   90.00
_cell.angle_gamma   90.00
#
_symmetry.space_group_name_H-M   'P 1'
#
loop_
_entity.id
_entity.type
_entity.pdbx_description
1 polymer ?
#
loop_
_entity_poly.entity_id
_entity_poly.type
_entity_poly.pdbx_seq_one_letter_code
_entity_poly.pdbx_strand_id
1 'polypeptide(L)'
;MKKLVSIFLFLFLFSFTLYSKEISEREGMKVLRQIRKEIKMEEKRKEKEIKETEKVKKLEEEKGKKIIESIRRDMNESLEEKVFRSENTPEARIAAAEAAFEIGRERMAFLKIEEEEIMKLEEVLRIETNENRVFLSQKFDEVYDKFKTNNNEIEFLLFENKKLNEYLRRLEQIEKKIN
;
A
#
# COMPACT_ATOMS: atom_id res chain seq x y z
N MET A 1 1.87 -9.89 98.21
CA MET A 1 0.94 -9.75 97.06
C MET A 1 1.35 -8.67 96.06
N LYS A 2 1.76 -7.45 96.47
CA LYS A 2 2.13 -6.35 95.54
C LYS A 2 3.23 -6.71 94.50
N LYS A 3 4.27 -7.46 94.87
CA LYS A 3 5.35 -7.89 93.95
C LYS A 3 4.89 -8.92 92.90
N LEU A 4 4.02 -9.86 93.28
CA LEU A 4 3.46 -10.86 92.36
C LEU A 4 2.50 -10.22 91.35
N VAL A 5 1.69 -9.26 91.80
CA VAL A 5 0.79 -8.50 90.91
C VAL A 5 1.60 -7.69 89.88
N SER A 6 2.70 -7.07 90.29
CA SER A 6 3.58 -6.33 89.39
C SER A 6 4.25 -7.22 88.33
N ILE A 7 4.68 -8.43 88.71
CA ILE A 7 5.28 -9.40 87.77
C ILE A 7 4.23 -9.90 86.77
N PHE A 8 3.01 -10.17 87.23
CA PHE A 8 1.93 -10.63 86.37
C PHE A 8 1.52 -9.55 85.36
N LEU A 9 1.46 -8.29 85.78
CA LEU A 9 1.18 -7.16 84.89
C LEU A 9 2.29 -6.98 83.83
N PHE A 10 3.56 -7.14 84.22
CA PHE A 10 4.69 -7.04 83.31
C PHE A 10 4.68 -8.16 82.25
N LEU A 11 4.41 -9.40 82.66
CA LEU A 11 4.29 -10.54 81.73
C LEU A 11 3.11 -10.38 80.77
N PHE A 12 1.99 -9.85 81.25
CA PHE A 12 0.82 -9.57 80.42
C PHE A 12 1.12 -8.50 79.35
N LEU A 13 1.74 -7.39 79.75
CA LEU A 13 2.16 -6.33 78.81
C LEU A 13 3.20 -6.85 77.81
N PHE A 14 4.15 -7.67 78.24
CA PHE A 14 5.16 -8.27 77.36
C PHE A 14 4.55 -9.25 76.35
N SER A 15 3.58 -10.06 76.77
CA SER A 15 2.84 -10.93 75.85
C SER A 15 1.99 -10.13 74.85
N PHE A 16 1.41 -9.00 75.27
CA PHE A 16 0.62 -8.13 74.40
C PHE A 16 1.47 -7.40 73.36
N THR A 17 2.68 -6.96 73.70
CA THR A 17 3.60 -6.32 72.73
C THR A 17 4.13 -7.32 71.70
N LEU A 18 4.47 -8.55 72.12
CA LEU A 18 4.86 -9.62 71.19
C LEU A 18 3.71 -10.00 70.24
N TYR A 19 2.48 -10.12 70.77
CA TYR A 19 1.29 -10.41 69.97
C TYR A 19 0.98 -9.28 68.96
N SER A 20 1.10 -8.02 69.39
CA SER A 20 0.91 -6.86 68.51
C SER A 20 1.97 -6.78 67.40
N LYS A 21 3.22 -7.17 67.70
CA LYS A 21 4.29 -7.26 66.70
C LYS A 21 4.02 -8.36 65.67
N GLU A 22 3.55 -9.53 66.10
CA GLU A 22 3.20 -10.63 65.20
C GLU A 22 2.02 -10.28 64.28
N ILE A 23 1.02 -9.54 64.78
CA ILE A 23 -0.08 -9.01 63.96
C ILE A 23 0.47 -8.03 62.91
N SER A 24 1.34 -7.10 63.30
CA SER A 24 1.99 -6.15 62.39
C SER A 24 2.80 -6.84 61.29
N GLU A 25 3.50 -7.93 61.61
CA GLU A 25 4.27 -8.72 60.63
C GLU A 25 3.34 -9.47 59.66
N ARG A 26 2.23 -10.03 60.15
CA ARG A 26 1.22 -10.68 59.30
C ARG A 26 0.53 -9.71 58.35
N GLU A 27 0.22 -8.50 58.81
CA GLU A 27 -0.35 -7.43 57.97
C GLU A 27 0.65 -6.91 56.96
N GLY A 28 1.90 -6.66 57.37
CA GLY A 28 3.00 -6.32 56.45
C GLY A 28 3.20 -7.37 55.35
N MET A 29 3.14 -8.66 55.69
CA MET A 29 3.22 -9.76 54.72
C MET A 29 2.01 -9.87 53.78
N LYS A 30 0.83 -9.33 54.14
CA LYS A 30 -0.31 -9.22 53.22
C LYS A 30 -0.10 -8.08 52.23
N VAL A 31 0.37 -6.93 52.71
CA VAL A 31 0.69 -5.76 51.87
C VAL A 31 1.79 -6.09 50.87
N LEU A 32 2.89 -6.73 51.31
CA LEU A 32 3.96 -7.18 50.41
C LEU A 32 3.47 -8.17 49.34
N ARG A 33 2.52 -9.04 49.68
CA ARG A 33 1.88 -9.95 48.71
C ARG A 33 1.01 -9.22 47.70
N GLN A 34 0.29 -8.17 48.11
CA GLN A 34 -0.47 -7.33 47.20
C GLN A 34 0.45 -6.55 46.26
N ILE A 35 1.47 -5.89 46.80
CA ILE A 35 2.49 -5.17 46.02
C ILE A 35 3.15 -6.11 44.99
N ARG A 36 3.54 -7.34 45.39
CA ARG A 36 4.13 -8.32 44.45
C ARG A 36 3.16 -8.73 43.33
N LYS A 37 1.87 -8.84 43.63
CA LYS A 37 0.84 -9.14 42.61
C LYS A 37 0.65 -7.97 41.65
N GLU A 38 0.61 -6.74 42.16
CA GLU A 38 0.49 -5.52 41.36
C GLU A 38 1.70 -5.33 40.44
N ILE A 39 2.93 -5.46 40.96
CA ILE A 39 4.17 -5.40 40.16
C ILE A 39 4.11 -6.42 39.02
N LYS A 40 3.75 -7.69 39.31
CA LYS A 40 3.65 -8.73 38.29
C LYS A 40 2.58 -8.44 37.23
N MET A 41 1.49 -7.78 37.62
CA MET A 41 0.44 -7.38 36.68
C MET A 41 0.87 -6.19 35.83
N GLU A 42 1.59 -5.23 36.40
CA GLU A 42 2.13 -4.07 35.71
C GLU A 42 3.24 -4.46 34.72
N GLU A 43 4.16 -5.35 35.11
CA GLU A 43 5.17 -5.94 34.21
C GLU A 43 4.52 -6.63 33.00
N LYS A 44 3.47 -7.42 33.23
CA LYS A 44 2.70 -8.06 32.14
C LYS A 44 2.01 -7.06 31.23
N ARG A 45 1.58 -5.90 31.73
CA ARG A 45 0.98 -4.83 30.91
C ARG A 45 2.04 -4.15 30.05
N LYS A 46 3.18 -3.78 30.65
CA LYS A 46 4.33 -3.21 29.94
C LYS A 46 4.84 -4.15 28.85
N GLU A 47 4.94 -5.44 29.11
CA GLU A 47 5.35 -6.44 28.10
C GLU A 47 4.36 -6.53 26.93
N LYS A 48 3.05 -6.41 27.19
CA LYS A 48 2.03 -6.40 26.14
C LYS A 48 2.12 -5.14 25.27
N GLU A 49 2.27 -3.96 25.88
CA GLU A 49 2.45 -2.69 25.17
C GLU A 49 3.70 -2.71 24.28
N ILE A 50 4.81 -3.27 24.77
CA ILE A 50 6.04 -3.45 23.98
C ILE A 50 5.79 -4.40 22.79
N LYS A 51 5.10 -5.52 23.00
CA LYS A 51 4.75 -6.46 21.91
C LYS A 51 3.83 -5.84 20.87
N GLU A 52 2.85 -5.04 21.28
CA GLU A 52 1.93 -4.36 20.37
C GLU A 52 2.64 -3.28 19.55
N THR A 53 3.45 -2.44 20.19
CA THR A 53 4.29 -1.45 19.51
C THR A 53 5.29 -2.09 18.54
N GLU A 54 5.89 -3.22 18.89
CA GLU A 54 6.79 -3.97 18.00
C GLU A 54 6.05 -4.55 16.79
N LYS A 55 4.82 -5.05 16.96
CA LYS A 55 3.97 -5.51 15.85
C LYS A 55 3.64 -4.38 14.88
N VAL A 56 3.30 -3.20 15.40
CA VAL A 56 3.02 -2.01 14.56
C VAL A 56 4.27 -1.62 13.77
N LYS A 57 5.45 -1.57 14.41
CA LYS A 57 6.72 -1.29 13.73
C LYS A 57 7.02 -2.30 12.61
N LYS A 58 6.81 -3.60 12.86
CA LYS A 58 7.00 -4.64 11.83
C LYS A 58 6.06 -4.46 10.64
N LEU A 59 4.80 -4.09 10.87
CA LEU A 59 3.84 -3.81 9.81
C LEU A 59 4.24 -2.56 8.99
N GLU A 60 4.73 -1.51 9.64
CA GLU A 60 5.25 -0.33 8.95
C GLU A 60 6.51 -0.62 8.16
N GLU A 61 7.43 -1.43 8.70
CA GLU A 61 8.61 -1.90 7.97
C GLU A 61 8.24 -2.73 6.75
N GLU A 62 7.25 -3.63 6.84
CA GLU A 62 6.77 -4.39 5.68
C GLU A 62 6.16 -3.49 4.61
N LYS A 63 5.38 -2.47 5.01
CA LYS A 63 4.86 -1.46 4.08
C LYS A 63 5.99 -0.67 3.42
N GLY A 64 6.98 -0.24 4.21
CA GLY A 64 8.17 0.44 3.71
C GLY A 64 8.96 -0.43 2.72
N LYS A 65 9.14 -1.71 3.02
CA LYS A 65 9.77 -2.69 2.12
C LYS A 65 8.99 -2.83 0.82
N LYS A 66 7.66 -2.94 0.86
CA LYS A 66 6.82 -3.00 -0.35
C LYS A 66 6.97 -1.76 -1.23
N ILE A 67 7.01 -0.57 -0.62
CA ILE A 67 7.22 0.70 -1.32
C ILE A 67 8.62 0.76 -1.95
N ILE A 68 9.67 0.36 -1.22
CA ILE A 68 11.04 0.34 -1.75
C ILE A 68 11.15 -0.67 -2.89
N GLU A 69 10.51 -1.83 -2.77
CA GLU A 69 10.50 -2.87 -3.79
C GLU A 69 9.76 -2.39 -5.06
N SER A 70 8.62 -1.70 -4.92
CA SER A 70 7.92 -1.11 -6.07
C SER A 70 8.75 -0.02 -6.74
N ILE A 71 9.47 0.80 -5.98
CA ILE A 71 10.38 1.82 -6.54
C ILE A 71 11.55 1.15 -7.28
N ARG A 72 12.19 0.13 -6.68
CA ARG A 72 13.29 -0.61 -7.33
C ARG A 72 12.84 -1.28 -8.61
N ARG A 73 11.67 -1.91 -8.58
CA ARG A 73 11.04 -2.50 -9.76
C ARG A 73 10.78 -1.43 -10.81
N ASP A 74 10.25 -0.27 -10.43
CA ASP A 74 10.03 0.83 -11.35
C ASP A 74 11.30 1.41 -11.96
N MET A 75 12.39 1.45 -11.20
CA MET A 75 13.67 1.92 -11.74
C MET A 75 14.35 0.90 -12.66
N ASN A 76 14.09 -0.39 -12.48
CA ASN A 76 14.81 -1.46 -13.17
C ASN A 76 14.02 -2.11 -14.32
N GLU A 77 12.70 -1.96 -14.37
CA GLU A 77 11.87 -2.48 -15.45
C GLU A 77 12.00 -1.65 -16.73
N SER A 78 11.95 -2.34 -17.87
CA SER A 78 11.88 -1.72 -19.18
C SER A 78 10.56 -0.95 -19.35
N LEU A 79 10.54 0.05 -20.24
CA LEU A 79 9.32 0.79 -20.57
C LEU A 79 8.20 -0.13 -21.08
N GLU A 80 8.55 -1.17 -21.84
CA GLU A 80 7.61 -2.19 -22.31
C GLU A 80 6.96 -2.92 -21.13
N GLU A 81 7.75 -3.38 -20.17
CA GLU A 81 7.27 -4.10 -18.99
C GLU A 81 6.39 -3.23 -18.08
N LYS A 82 6.71 -1.93 -17.96
CA LYS A 82 5.85 -0.95 -17.24
C LYS A 82 4.45 -0.84 -17.85
N VAL A 83 4.33 -0.91 -19.18
CA VAL A 83 3.04 -0.85 -19.87
C VAL A 83 2.18 -2.07 -19.54
N PHE A 84 2.79 -3.24 -19.34
CA PHE A 84 2.08 -4.51 -19.11
C PHE A 84 1.89 -4.91 -17.63
N ARG A 85 2.22 -4.04 -16.66
CA ARG A 85 2.01 -4.33 -15.23
C ARG A 85 0.58 -4.76 -14.92
N SER A 86 0.42 -5.69 -13.99
CA SER A 86 -0.89 -6.16 -13.52
C SER A 86 -1.74 -5.08 -12.84
N GLU A 87 -1.13 -4.00 -12.36
CA GLU A 87 -1.82 -2.80 -11.87
C GLU A 87 -2.42 -1.95 -13.02
N ASN A 88 -2.01 -2.19 -14.26
CA ASN A 88 -2.44 -1.47 -15.45
C ASN A 88 -3.56 -2.26 -16.14
N THR A 89 -4.82 -1.96 -15.79
CA THR A 89 -5.98 -2.56 -16.48
C THR A 89 -5.92 -2.25 -17.98
N PRO A 90 -6.51 -3.09 -18.85
CA PRO A 90 -6.62 -2.76 -20.28
C PRO A 90 -7.18 -1.35 -20.51
N GLU A 91 -8.19 -0.95 -19.74
CA GLU A 91 -8.78 0.39 -19.81
C GLU A 91 -7.79 1.50 -19.42
N ALA A 92 -6.96 1.30 -18.39
CA ALA A 92 -5.96 2.29 -17.99
C ALA A 92 -4.86 2.44 -19.05
N ARG A 93 -4.47 1.34 -19.72
CA ARG A 93 -3.50 1.37 -20.82
C ARG A 93 -4.04 2.12 -22.04
N ILE A 94 -5.30 1.90 -22.37
CA ILE A 94 -6.00 2.60 -23.45
C ILE A 94 -5.98 4.11 -23.18
N ALA A 95 -6.43 4.52 -21.99
CA ALA A 95 -6.48 5.94 -21.63
C ALA A 95 -5.09 6.61 -21.64
N ALA A 96 -4.05 5.92 -21.17
CA ALA A 96 -2.68 6.43 -21.22
C ALA A 96 -2.15 6.57 -22.65
N ALA A 97 -2.44 5.59 -23.51
CA ALA A 97 -2.05 5.64 -24.92
C ALA A 97 -2.77 6.75 -25.68
N GLU A 98 -4.08 6.93 -25.44
CA GLU A 98 -4.86 8.04 -26.00
C GLU A 98 -4.25 9.38 -25.60
N ALA A 99 -3.97 9.59 -24.32
CA ALA A 99 -3.35 10.82 -23.84
C ALA A 99 -1.98 11.09 -24.49
N ALA A 100 -1.16 10.05 -24.67
CA ALA A 100 0.14 10.17 -25.33
C ALA A 100 -0.01 10.57 -26.82
N PHE A 101 -0.96 9.98 -27.53
CA PHE A 101 -1.24 10.30 -28.93
C PHE A 101 -1.86 11.70 -29.11
N GLU A 102 -2.67 12.17 -28.16
CA GLU A 102 -3.17 13.56 -28.16
C GLU A 102 -2.03 14.57 -28.00
N ILE A 103 -1.13 14.35 -27.04
CA ILE A 103 0.09 15.18 -26.90
C ILE A 103 0.94 15.12 -28.19
N GLY A 104 1.03 13.94 -28.81
CA GLY A 104 1.67 13.75 -30.10
C GLY A 104 1.06 14.60 -31.21
N ARG A 105 -0.28 14.63 -31.32
CA ARG A 105 -1.01 15.47 -32.29
C ARG A 105 -0.73 16.96 -32.10
N GLU A 106 -0.77 17.45 -30.87
CA GLU A 106 -0.48 18.86 -30.57
C GLU A 106 0.92 19.26 -31.05
N ARG A 107 1.93 18.43 -30.75
CA ARG A 107 3.31 18.65 -31.22
C ARG A 107 3.42 18.56 -32.74
N MET A 108 2.67 17.64 -33.36
CA MET A 108 2.71 17.46 -34.80
C MET A 108 2.04 18.59 -35.55
N ALA A 109 1.04 19.26 -34.97
CA ALA A 109 0.42 20.44 -35.56
C ALA A 109 1.42 21.58 -35.74
N PHE A 110 2.35 21.75 -34.79
CA PHE A 110 3.45 22.71 -34.92
C PHE A 110 4.42 22.30 -36.04
N LEU A 111 4.84 21.03 -36.07
CA LEU A 111 5.73 20.52 -37.10
C LEU A 111 5.12 20.61 -38.51
N LYS A 112 3.81 20.41 -38.67
CA LYS A 112 3.12 20.58 -39.97
C LYS A 112 3.32 21.99 -40.54
N ILE A 113 3.28 23.01 -39.68
CA ILE A 113 3.51 24.41 -40.10
C ILE A 113 4.96 24.58 -40.59
N GLU A 114 5.95 24.06 -39.84
CA GLU A 114 7.35 24.11 -40.25
C GLU A 114 7.60 23.33 -41.55
N GLU A 115 6.99 22.16 -41.71
CA GLU A 115 7.07 21.34 -42.93
C GLU A 115 6.46 22.06 -44.14
N GLU A 116 5.34 22.78 -43.96
CA GLU A 116 4.75 23.64 -44.99
C GLU A 116 5.64 24.84 -45.35
N GLU A 117 6.29 25.47 -44.38
CA GLU A 117 7.24 26.55 -44.61
C GLU A 117 8.47 26.07 -45.38
N ILE A 118 8.99 24.89 -45.05
CA ILE A 118 10.08 24.24 -45.79
C ILE A 118 9.69 24.05 -47.26
N MET A 119 8.49 23.53 -47.54
CA MET A 119 8.02 23.37 -48.92
C MET A 119 7.98 24.70 -49.69
N LYS A 120 7.45 25.76 -49.08
CA LYS A 120 7.39 27.10 -49.69
C LYS A 120 8.79 27.65 -49.99
N LEU A 121 9.73 27.47 -49.06
CA LEU A 121 11.12 27.92 -49.23
C LEU A 121 11.84 27.15 -50.33
N GLU A 122 11.67 25.84 -50.40
CA GLU A 122 12.25 24.99 -51.45
C GLU A 122 11.73 25.39 -52.84
N GLU A 123 10.45 25.69 -52.96
CA GLU A 123 9.82 26.18 -54.19
C GLU A 123 10.44 27.51 -54.64
N VAL A 124 10.55 28.49 -53.72
CA VAL A 124 11.16 29.81 -54.01
C VAL A 124 12.62 29.68 -54.41
N LEU A 125 13.36 28.80 -53.74
CA LEU A 125 14.78 28.56 -53.99
C LEU A 125 15.05 27.63 -55.19
N ARG A 126 13.99 27.09 -55.82
CA ARG A 126 14.07 26.12 -56.93
C ARG A 126 14.96 24.93 -56.60
N ILE A 127 14.86 24.45 -55.36
CA ILE A 127 15.57 23.26 -54.91
C ILE A 127 14.88 22.05 -55.53
N GLU A 128 15.67 21.14 -56.11
CA GLU A 128 15.15 19.88 -56.64
C GLU A 128 14.77 18.97 -55.46
N THR A 129 13.47 18.83 -55.19
CA THR A 129 12.95 18.06 -54.06
C THR A 129 12.75 16.59 -54.43
N ASN A 130 12.97 15.69 -53.47
CA ASN A 130 12.64 14.28 -53.64
C ASN A 130 11.10 14.09 -53.62
N GLU A 131 10.53 13.62 -54.73
CA GLU A 131 9.09 13.34 -54.87
C GLU A 131 8.59 12.27 -53.86
N ASN A 132 9.47 11.41 -53.37
CA ASN A 132 9.14 10.39 -52.37
C ASN A 132 9.38 10.85 -50.92
N ARG A 133 9.58 12.15 -50.69
CA ARG A 133 9.75 12.68 -49.33
C ARG A 133 8.46 12.47 -48.53
N VAL A 134 8.56 11.70 -47.46
CA VAL A 134 7.47 11.53 -46.49
C VAL A 134 7.81 12.33 -45.24
N PHE A 135 6.92 13.25 -44.90
CA PHE A 135 7.05 14.10 -43.72
C PHE A 135 6.77 13.33 -42.42
N LEU A 136 7.30 13.83 -41.30
CA LEU A 136 7.09 13.17 -40.02
C LEU A 136 5.61 13.25 -39.61
N SER A 137 4.96 14.36 -39.95
CA SER A 137 3.54 14.55 -39.69
C SER A 137 2.64 13.55 -40.41
N GLN A 138 2.95 13.22 -41.66
CA GLN A 138 2.24 12.20 -42.42
C GLN A 138 2.39 10.82 -41.78
N LYS A 139 3.62 10.45 -41.41
CA LYS A 139 3.88 9.17 -40.71
C LYS A 139 3.13 9.10 -39.38
N PHE A 140 3.05 10.22 -38.67
CA PHE A 140 2.33 10.28 -37.41
C PHE A 140 0.83 10.08 -37.61
N ASP A 141 0.23 10.76 -38.60
CA ASP A 141 -1.21 10.63 -38.91
C ASP A 141 -1.56 9.18 -39.24
N GLU A 142 -0.77 8.49 -40.07
CA GLU A 142 -0.98 7.08 -40.40
C GLU A 142 -0.94 6.16 -39.17
N VAL A 143 0.00 6.41 -38.25
CA VAL A 143 0.11 5.62 -37.01
C VAL A 143 -1.05 5.94 -36.08
N TYR A 144 -1.46 7.20 -35.98
CA TYR A 144 -2.60 7.64 -35.16
C TYR A 144 -3.91 7.01 -35.63
N ASP A 145 -4.16 6.96 -36.93
CA ASP A 145 -5.38 6.34 -37.48
C ASP A 145 -5.42 4.82 -37.23
N LYS A 146 -4.28 4.14 -37.36
CA LYS A 146 -4.15 2.72 -36.99
C LYS A 146 -4.37 2.51 -35.50
N PHE A 147 -3.78 3.36 -34.66
CA PHE A 147 -3.99 3.31 -33.21
C PHE A 147 -5.47 3.44 -32.87
N LYS A 148 -6.16 4.44 -33.43
CA LYS A 148 -7.59 4.66 -33.19
C LYS A 148 -8.45 3.47 -33.60
N THR A 149 -8.15 2.88 -34.75
CA THR A 149 -8.86 1.69 -35.25
C THR A 149 -8.67 0.50 -34.31
N ASN A 150 -7.42 0.21 -33.94
CA ASN A 150 -7.10 -0.89 -33.02
C ASN A 150 -7.72 -0.68 -31.63
N ASN A 151 -7.74 0.57 -31.16
CA ASN A 151 -8.27 0.89 -29.84
C ASN A 151 -9.78 0.61 -29.76
N ASN A 152 -10.54 1.01 -30.77
CA ASN A 152 -11.97 0.69 -30.87
C ASN A 152 -12.23 -0.83 -30.87
N GLU A 153 -11.39 -1.61 -31.55
CA GLU A 153 -11.49 -3.07 -31.56
C GLU A 153 -11.22 -3.66 -30.18
N ILE A 154 -10.20 -3.17 -29.47
CA ILE A 154 -9.89 -3.61 -28.11
C ILE A 154 -11.04 -3.29 -27.16
N GLU A 155 -11.63 -2.09 -27.23
CA GLU A 155 -12.78 -1.71 -26.41
C GLU A 155 -13.97 -2.65 -26.63
N PHE A 156 -14.25 -2.99 -27.89
CA PHE A 156 -15.30 -3.95 -28.25
C PHE A 156 -15.02 -5.33 -27.64
N LEU A 157 -13.80 -5.85 -27.77
CA LEU A 157 -13.41 -7.14 -27.20
C LEU A 157 -13.48 -7.15 -25.68
N LEU A 158 -13.14 -6.03 -25.01
CA LEU A 158 -13.27 -5.91 -23.55
C LEU A 158 -14.74 -5.96 -23.12
N PHE A 159 -15.63 -5.32 -23.88
CA PHE A 159 -17.06 -5.37 -23.63
C PHE A 159 -17.61 -6.80 -23.77
N GLU A 160 -17.26 -7.51 -24.85
CA GLU A 160 -17.67 -8.90 -25.05
C GLU A 160 -17.16 -9.83 -23.96
N ASN A 161 -15.89 -9.71 -23.57
CA ASN A 161 -15.30 -10.51 -22.48
C ASN A 161 -16.03 -10.30 -21.15
N LYS A 162 -16.42 -9.06 -20.81
CA LYS A 162 -17.21 -8.78 -19.60
C LYS A 162 -18.54 -9.54 -19.63
N LYS A 163 -19.22 -9.56 -20.78
CA LYS A 163 -20.50 -10.27 -20.96
C LYS A 163 -20.32 -11.79 -20.84
N LEU A 164 -19.27 -12.36 -21.44
CA LEU A 164 -18.95 -13.78 -21.34
C LEU A 164 -18.64 -14.21 -19.91
N ASN A 165 -17.85 -13.42 -19.19
CA ASN A 165 -17.55 -13.67 -17.78
C ASN A 165 -18.81 -13.63 -16.90
N GLU A 166 -19.76 -12.76 -17.20
CA GLU A 166 -21.04 -12.75 -16.50
C GLU A 166 -21.85 -14.03 -16.75
N TYR A 167 -21.90 -14.50 -17.99
CA TYR A 167 -22.57 -15.76 -18.33
C TYR A 167 -21.91 -16.95 -17.64
N LEU A 168 -20.57 -17.04 -17.65
CA LEU A 168 -19.82 -18.07 -16.94
C LEU A 168 -20.17 -18.06 -15.45
N ARG A 169 -20.19 -16.89 -14.81
CA ARG A 169 -20.56 -16.78 -13.38
C ARG A 169 -21.98 -17.26 -13.11
N ARG A 170 -22.93 -17.00 -14.01
CA ARG A 170 -24.31 -17.51 -13.90
C ARG A 170 -24.36 -19.03 -14.04
N LEU A 171 -23.60 -19.60 -14.99
CA LEU A 171 -23.50 -21.05 -15.17
C LEU A 171 -22.92 -21.72 -13.93
N GLU A 172 -21.82 -21.20 -13.37
CA GLU A 172 -21.23 -21.72 -12.12
C GLU A 172 -22.23 -21.70 -10.95
N GLN A 173 -23.08 -20.66 -10.86
CA GLN A 173 -24.12 -20.59 -9.83
C GLN A 173 -25.23 -21.63 -10.03
N ILE A 174 -25.56 -21.96 -11.27
CA ILE A 174 -26.52 -23.02 -11.60
C ILE A 174 -25.91 -24.38 -11.28
N GLU A 175 -24.68 -24.63 -11.68
CA GLU A 175 -23.95 -25.87 -11.40
C GLU A 175 -23.86 -26.15 -9.90
N LYS A 176 -23.53 -25.14 -9.09
CA LYS A 176 -23.52 -25.23 -7.61
C LYS A 176 -24.88 -25.48 -6.96
N LYS A 177 -25.99 -25.30 -7.69
CA LYS A 177 -27.35 -25.59 -7.19
C LYS A 177 -27.82 -26.99 -7.60
N ILE A 178 -27.22 -27.56 -8.64
CA ILE A 178 -27.54 -28.88 -9.16
C ILE A 178 -26.71 -29.96 -8.44
N ASN A 179 -25.46 -29.65 -8.09
CA ASN A 179 -24.60 -30.44 -7.21
C ASN A 179 -24.83 -30.10 -5.72
#